data_AF-A0A5C6M2A5-F1
#
_entry.id   AF-A0A5C6M2A5-F1
#
_cell.length_a   1.000
_cell.length_b   1.000
_cell.length_c   1.000
_cell.angle_alpha   90.00
_cell.angle_beta   90.00
_cell.angle_gamma   90.00
#
_symmetry.space_group_name_H-M   'P 1'
#
loop_
_entity.id
_entity.type
_entity.pdbx_description
1 polymer ?
#
loop_
_entity_poly.entity_id
_entity_poly.type
_entity_poly.pdbx_seq_one_letter_code
_entity_poly.pdbx_strand_id
1 'polypeptide(L)'
;MNPAAVAHSLFPQSMLAHLHSTAVIAVLVVEQPRQAVHLARSLLAGGVAAMELTLRTPAALQCLKAVRSEVPEMIAGAGTIIQPGQVEAVVEAGGAGRGAVGERVW
;
A
#
# COMPACT_ATOMS: atom_id res chain seq x y z
N MET A 1 -19.02 -8.22 9.00
CA MET A 1 -18.43 -9.14 7.99
C MET A 1 -18.63 -10.58 8.47
N ASN A 2 -18.85 -11.54 7.56
CA ASN A 2 -18.88 -12.96 7.92
C ASN A 2 -17.51 -13.39 8.48
N PRO A 3 -17.39 -13.81 9.75
CA PRO A 3 -16.13 -14.25 10.35
C PRO A 3 -15.45 -15.39 9.57
N ALA A 4 -16.23 -16.23 8.88
CA ALA A 4 -15.70 -17.34 8.10
C ALA A 4 -14.91 -16.89 6.85
N ALA A 5 -15.17 -15.70 6.30
CA ALA A 5 -14.51 -15.19 5.10
C ALA A 5 -13.09 -14.65 5.37
N VAL A 6 -12.83 -14.14 6.58
CA VAL A 6 -11.52 -13.61 6.99
C VAL A 6 -10.64 -14.62 7.72
N ALA A 7 -11.20 -15.76 8.13
CA ALA A 7 -10.48 -16.83 8.82
C ALA A 7 -9.35 -17.46 7.97
N HIS A 8 -9.42 -17.34 6.63
CA HIS A 8 -8.41 -17.84 5.68
C HIS A 8 -7.69 -16.72 4.91
N SER A 9 -7.74 -15.48 5.40
CA SER A 9 -7.08 -14.37 4.70
C SER A 9 -5.56 -14.46 4.78
N LEU A 10 -4.90 -14.17 3.66
CA LEU A 10 -3.44 -13.98 3.60
C LEU A 10 -3.01 -12.64 4.20
N PHE A 11 -3.96 -11.76 4.54
CA PHE A 11 -3.71 -10.44 5.09
C PHE A 11 -3.95 -10.41 6.61
N PRO A 12 -3.08 -9.73 7.39
CA PRO A 12 -3.33 -9.42 8.78
C PRO A 12 -4.73 -8.85 9.06
N GLN A 13 -5.37 -9.36 10.11
CA GLN A 13 -6.73 -8.93 10.45
C GLN A 13 -6.79 -7.45 10.87
N SER A 14 -5.72 -6.91 11.46
CA SER A 14 -5.60 -5.49 11.81
C SER A 14 -5.71 -4.58 10.59
N MET A 15 -5.08 -4.99 9.47
CA MET A 15 -5.19 -4.28 8.21
C MET A 15 -6.58 -4.35 7.63
N LEU A 16 -7.15 -5.56 7.56
CA LEU A 16 -8.50 -5.74 7.03
C LEU A 16 -9.51 -4.93 7.85
N ALA A 17 -9.38 -4.90 9.17
CA ALA A 17 -10.18 -4.05 10.04
C ALA A 17 -10.02 -2.56 9.69
N HIS A 18 -8.80 -2.07 9.48
CA HIS A 18 -8.56 -0.69 9.06
C HIS A 18 -9.18 -0.37 7.70
N LEU A 19 -8.95 -1.19 6.68
CA LEU A 19 -9.54 -1.02 5.35
C LEU A 19 -11.08 -1.03 5.39
N HIS A 20 -11.66 -1.88 6.24
CA HIS A 20 -13.10 -1.89 6.46
C HIS A 20 -13.60 -0.62 7.14
N SER A 21 -12.83 -0.05 8.07
CA SER A 21 -13.21 1.17 8.76
C SER A 21 -13.14 2.42 7.87
N THR A 22 -12.19 2.47 6.91
CA THR A 22 -12.03 3.62 6.01
C THR A 22 -12.88 3.51 4.74
N ALA A 23 -13.33 2.30 4.36
CA ALA A 23 -14.19 1.99 3.21
C ALA A 23 -13.67 2.43 1.82
N VAL A 24 -12.54 3.13 1.77
CA VAL A 24 -11.95 3.72 0.57
C VAL A 24 -10.45 3.41 0.53
N ILE A 25 -9.96 3.07 -0.67
CA ILE A 25 -8.55 3.01 -1.01
C ILE A 25 -8.30 4.08 -2.09
N ALA A 26 -7.37 5.00 -1.85
CA ALA A 26 -7.02 6.03 -2.82
C ALA A 26 -6.10 5.44 -3.90
N VAL A 27 -6.60 5.27 -5.12
CA VAL A 27 -5.80 4.80 -6.27
C VAL A 27 -5.21 6.01 -7.00
N LEU A 28 -3.87 6.09 -7.05
CA LEU A 28 -3.17 7.30 -7.45
C LEU A 28 -2.18 7.07 -8.59
N VAL A 29 -2.03 8.11 -9.42
CA VAL A 29 -0.94 8.28 -10.37
C VAL A 29 -0.10 9.45 -9.86
N VAL A 30 1.17 9.22 -9.55
CA VAL A 30 2.08 10.24 -8.98
C VAL A 30 3.41 10.22 -9.71
N GLU A 31 4.00 11.40 -9.90
CA GLU A 31 5.21 11.56 -10.72
C GLU A 31 6.47 11.83 -9.90
N GLN A 32 6.33 12.18 -8.62
CA GLN A 32 7.46 12.56 -7.77
C GLN A 32 7.30 12.11 -6.31
N PRO A 33 8.37 11.63 -5.66
CA PRO A 33 8.29 11.09 -4.30
C PRO A 33 7.77 12.08 -3.24
N ARG A 34 8.23 13.34 -3.27
CA ARG A 34 7.79 14.36 -2.31
C ARG A 34 6.28 14.60 -2.36
N GLN A 35 5.70 14.61 -3.57
CA GLN A 35 4.27 14.75 -3.75
C GLN A 35 3.51 13.54 -3.20
N ALA A 36 4.01 12.32 -3.42
CA ALA A 36 3.40 11.12 -2.87
C ALA A 36 3.35 11.15 -1.33
N VAL A 37 4.44 11.59 -0.68
CA VAL A 37 4.51 11.78 0.78
C VAL A 37 3.51 12.84 1.25
N HIS A 38 3.45 14.00 0.59
CA HIS A 38 2.47 15.03 0.94
C HIS A 38 1.02 14.55 0.77
N LEU A 39 0.73 13.84 -0.32
CA LEU A 39 -0.60 13.26 -0.56
C LEU A 39 -0.95 12.22 0.51
N ALA A 40 -0.02 11.36 0.92
CA ALA A 40 -0.25 10.39 1.98
C ALA A 40 -0.63 11.05 3.30
N ARG A 41 0.09 12.11 3.71
CA ARG A 41 -0.25 12.88 4.92
C ARG A 41 -1.63 13.55 4.81
N SER A 42 -1.94 14.13 3.66
CA SER A 42 -3.25 14.76 3.42
C SER A 42 -4.41 13.77 3.45
N LEU A 43 -4.22 12.57 2.88
CA LEU A 43 -5.21 11.50 2.92
C LEU A 43 -5.48 11.03 4.35
N LEU A 44 -4.41 10.82 5.14
CA LEU A 44 -4.55 10.47 6.56
C LEU A 44 -5.31 11.55 7.33
N ALA A 45 -4.97 12.83 7.12
CA ALA A 45 -5.69 13.95 7.73
C ALA A 45 -7.17 14.00 7.33
N GLY A 46 -7.51 13.52 6.12
CA GLY A 46 -8.88 13.38 5.63
C GLY A 46 -9.58 12.06 6.01
N GLY A 47 -8.95 11.20 6.82
CA GLY A 47 -9.52 9.93 7.26
C GLY A 47 -9.36 8.76 6.27
N VAL A 48 -8.59 8.93 5.20
CA VAL A 48 -8.27 7.86 4.24
C VAL A 48 -6.90 7.27 4.62
N ALA A 49 -6.93 6.06 5.18
CA ALA A 49 -5.71 5.42 5.69
C ALA A 49 -5.01 4.49 4.71
N ALA A 50 -5.55 4.29 3.49
CA ALA A 50 -4.99 3.39 2.50
C ALA A 50 -4.87 4.01 1.11
N MET A 51 -3.75 3.72 0.44
CA MET A 51 -3.47 4.12 -0.94
C MET A 51 -2.85 3.00 -1.77
N GLU A 52 -3.12 3.05 -3.07
CA GLU A 52 -2.50 2.23 -4.10
C GLU A 52 -1.81 3.16 -5.11
N LEU A 53 -0.49 3.08 -5.18
CA LEU A 53 0.29 3.77 -6.22
C LEU A 53 0.31 2.92 -7.48
N THR A 54 -0.30 3.41 -8.55
CA THR A 54 -0.33 2.69 -9.82
C THR A 54 1.06 2.72 -10.48
N LEU A 55 1.51 1.60 -11.04
CA LEU A 55 2.74 1.50 -11.83
C LEU A 55 2.59 2.09 -13.25
N ARG A 56 2.04 3.30 -13.32
CA ARG A 56 1.79 4.05 -14.58
C ARG A 56 2.75 5.21 -14.79
N THR A 57 3.68 5.43 -13.86
CA THR A 57 4.76 6.42 -13.98
C THR A 57 6.11 5.76 -13.71
N PRO A 58 7.21 6.26 -14.30
CA PRO A 58 8.56 5.77 -13.99
C PRO A 58 8.94 5.94 -12.51
N ALA A 59 8.34 6.90 -11.82
CA ALA A 59 8.63 7.23 -10.43
C ALA A 59 7.81 6.43 -9.41
N ALA A 60 6.85 5.59 -9.83
CA ALA A 60 5.89 4.95 -8.93
C ALA A 60 6.55 4.16 -7.78
N LEU A 61 7.60 3.40 -8.06
CA LEU A 61 8.33 2.63 -7.04
C LEU A 61 9.12 3.53 -6.08
N GLN A 62 9.71 4.62 -6.58
CA GLN A 62 10.40 5.59 -5.73
C GLN A 62 9.41 6.32 -4.82
N CYS A 63 8.21 6.62 -5.34
CA CYS A 63 7.13 7.20 -4.57
C CYS A 63 6.65 6.25 -3.46
N LEU A 64 6.47 4.97 -3.78
CA LEU A 64 6.10 3.95 -2.80
C LEU A 64 7.12 3.86 -1.67
N LYS A 65 8.41 3.78 -2.03
CA LYS A 65 9.51 3.74 -1.07
C LYS A 65 9.53 4.96 -0.15
N ALA A 66 9.35 6.16 -0.71
CA ALA A 66 9.30 7.39 0.08
C ALA A 66 8.09 7.42 1.03
N VAL A 67 6.90 7.06 0.56
CA VAL A 67 5.70 7.00 1.42
C VAL A 67 5.88 6.00 2.56
N ARG A 68 6.39 4.80 2.26
CA ARG A 68 6.64 3.76 3.28
C ARG A 68 7.69 4.21 4.31
N SER A 69 8.70 4.95 3.87
CA SER A 69 9.75 5.47 4.76
C SER A 69 9.31 6.66 5.60
N GLU A 70 8.51 7.56 5.06
CA GLU A 70 8.23 8.87 5.68
C GLU A 70 6.85 8.94 6.34
N VAL A 71 5.93 8.04 5.97
CA VAL A 71 4.53 8.00 6.44
C VAL A 71 4.13 6.54 6.74
N PRO A 72 4.77 5.88 7.74
CA PRO A 72 4.52 4.48 8.05
C PRO A 72 3.06 4.17 8.44
N GLU A 73 2.31 5.16 8.92
CA GLU A 73 0.89 5.07 9.25
C GLU A 73 0.00 4.93 8.02
N MET A 74 0.44 5.44 6.87
CA MET A 74 -0.27 5.29 5.60
C MET A 74 -0.08 3.87 5.12
N ILE A 75 -1.18 3.13 4.99
CA ILE A 75 -1.18 1.83 4.34
C ILE A 75 -0.94 2.05 2.83
N ALA A 76 0.27 1.77 2.36
CA ALA A 76 0.66 2.00 0.97
C ALA A 76 1.04 0.70 0.25
N GLY A 77 0.41 0.46 -0.89
CA GLY A 77 0.75 -0.59 -1.83
C GLY A 77 0.89 -0.09 -3.26
N ALA A 78 1.04 -1.02 -4.20
CA ALA A 78 1.07 -0.73 -5.63
C ALA A 78 0.10 -1.61 -6.40
N GLY A 79 -0.41 -1.07 -7.51
CA GLY A 79 -1.24 -1.81 -8.47
C GLY A 79 -0.91 -1.40 -9.90
N THR A 80 -1.71 -1.86 -10.87
CA THR A 80 -1.28 -1.92 -12.29
C THR A 80 -0.01 -2.79 -12.46
N ILE A 81 0.10 -3.86 -11.68
CA ILE A 81 1.11 -4.91 -11.85
C ILE A 81 0.60 -5.84 -12.97
N ILE A 82 1.31 -5.87 -14.09
CA ILE A 82 0.94 -6.63 -15.29
C ILE A 82 2.01 -7.65 -15.70
N GLN A 83 3.17 -7.66 -15.05
CA GLN A 83 4.27 -8.59 -15.28
C GLN A 83 4.80 -9.15 -13.95
N PRO A 84 5.24 -10.42 -13.91
CA PRO A 84 5.77 -11.03 -12.68
C PRO A 84 6.93 -10.24 -12.04
N GLY A 85 7.89 -9.76 -12.83
CA GLY A 85 9.05 -9.01 -12.31
C GLY A 85 8.67 -7.68 -11.62
N GLN A 86 7.48 -7.13 -11.90
CA GLN A 86 7.00 -5.95 -11.19
C GLN A 86 6.61 -6.26 -9.75
N VAL A 87 6.23 -7.51 -9.45
CA VAL A 87 5.95 -7.94 -8.07
C VAL A 87 7.21 -7.81 -7.23
N GLU A 88 8.33 -8.37 -7.69
CA GLU A 88 9.63 -8.31 -7.02
C GLU A 88 10.07 -6.86 -6.78
N ALA A 89 9.99 -6.01 -7.82
CA ALA A 89 10.33 -4.60 -7.71
C ALA A 89 9.44 -3.84 -6.70
N VAL A 90 8.15 -4.21 -6.61
CA VAL A 90 7.24 -3.67 -5.59
C VAL A 90 7.66 -4.13 -4.20
N VAL A 91 8.03 -5.40 -4.02
CA VAL A 91 8.54 -5.91 -2.73
C VAL A 91 9.77 -5.15 -2.27
N GLU A 92 10.74 -4.97 -3.16
CA GLU A 92 11.99 -4.26 -2.88
C GLU A 92 11.76 -2.77 -2.55
N ALA A 93 10.75 -2.16 -3.14
CA ALA A 93 10.33 -0.79 -2.83
C ALA A 93 9.57 -0.66 -1.49
N GLY A 94 9.41 -1.77 -0.75
CA GLY A 94 8.64 -1.81 0.49
C GLY A 94 7.12 -1.96 0.27
N GLY A 95 6.71 -2.25 -0.96
CA GLY A 95 5.37 -2.70 -1.29
C GLY A 95 5.14 -4.14 -0.85
N ALA A 96 3.88 -4.51 -0.68
CA ALA A 96 3.53 -5.81 -0.11
C ALA A 96 3.87 -6.96 -1.07
N GLY A 97 4.94 -7.70 -0.78
CA GLY A 97 5.16 -9.04 -1.31
C GLY A 97 6.20 -9.82 -0.50
N ARG A 98 6.23 -11.12 -0.74
CA ARG A 98 6.61 -12.17 0.22
C ARG A 98 8.14 -12.36 0.33
N GLY A 99 8.67 -12.40 1.56
CA GLY A 99 10.04 -12.84 1.85
C GLY A 99 10.33 -13.03 3.34
N ALA A 100 10.42 -14.30 3.78
CA ALA A 100 11.00 -14.83 5.03
C ALA A 100 10.49 -14.35 6.43
N VAL A 101 9.94 -15.33 7.18
CA VAL A 101 9.86 -15.51 8.65
C VAL A 101 9.49 -14.29 9.51
N GLY A 102 8.27 -14.27 10.06
CA GLY A 102 7.96 -13.51 11.28
C GLY A 102 6.71 -12.66 11.20
N GLU A 103 6.78 -11.44 10.67
CA GLU A 103 5.76 -10.40 10.84
C GLU A 103 5.76 -9.52 9.57
N ARG A 104 4.97 -9.89 8.56
CA ARG A 104 3.61 -9.46 8.17
C ARG A 104 3.54 -8.07 7.50
N VAL A 105 3.02 -8.06 6.26
CA VAL A 105 2.73 -6.89 5.43
C VAL A 105 1.29 -6.99 4.94
N TRP A 106 0.68 -5.82 4.79
CA TRP A 106 -0.73 -5.49 5.05
C TRP A 106 -1.07 -5.67 6.53
#